data_AF-A0A3S4XWJ6-F1
#
_entry.id   AF-A0A3S4XWJ6-F1
#
_cell.length_a   1.000
_cell.length_b   1.000
_cell.length_c   1.000
_cell.angle_alpha   90.00
_cell.angle_beta   90.00
_cell.angle_gamma   90.00
#
_symmetry.space_group_name_H-M   'P 1'
#
loop_
_entity.id
_entity.type
_entity.pdbx_description
1 polymer ?
#
loop_
_entity_poly.entity_id
_entity_poly.type
_entity_poly.pdbx_seq_one_letter_code
_entity_poly.pdbx_strand_id
1 'polypeptide(L)'
;MEKSQRNYYLSEQIKAIRKEMDDGENEDTIDEVEQLRQKVEAAGMPAEVRDKVESELQKLKMMSAMSAEATVVRSYIEWMIQVPWHKRTKVKKDIAKAQQVLDADHYGLERVKERILEYLAVQARLNKIKGPILCLVGPPGVGKTSLGQSIANATGRKYVRMALGGVRDEAEIRGHRKTYIGALPGKLIQKMAKVGVKNPLFLLDEIDKMASDMRGDPASALLEVLDPEQNTSFNDHYLEVDYDLSDVMFVATSNSMNIPGPLLDRMEVIRLSGYTEDEKLNIAMRHLLQKQIERNGLKKGELVVEESAILDIIRYYTREAGVRNLEREISKICRKAVKIY
;
A
#
# COMPACT_ATOMS: atom_id res chain seq x y z
N MET A 1 49.91 27.77 -0.58
CA MET A 1 49.67 26.88 -1.74
C MET A 1 50.38 25.53 -1.58
N GLU A 2 51.63 25.48 -1.13
CA GLU A 2 52.37 24.22 -0.95
C GLU A 2 51.70 23.18 -0.03
N LYS A 3 51.08 23.57 1.10
CA LYS A 3 50.35 22.62 1.97
C LYS A 3 49.14 21.96 1.28
N SER A 4 48.45 22.69 0.40
CA SER A 4 47.27 22.17 -0.29
C SER A 4 47.66 21.22 -1.42
N GLN A 5 48.72 21.54 -2.17
CA GLN A 5 49.30 20.63 -3.15
C GLN A 5 49.92 19.39 -2.50
N ARG A 6 50.58 19.54 -1.35
CA ARG A 6 51.15 18.41 -0.60
C ARG A 6 50.06 17.49 -0.03
N ASN A 7 48.96 18.05 0.48
CA ASN A 7 47.81 17.26 0.92
C ASN A 7 47.10 16.56 -0.25
N TYR A 8 46.99 17.22 -1.40
CA TYR A 8 46.46 16.60 -2.62
C TYR A 8 47.35 15.43 -3.08
N TYR A 9 48.67 15.64 -3.13
CA TYR A 9 49.65 14.62 -3.50
C TYR A 9 49.68 13.44 -2.52
N LEU A 10 49.59 13.71 -1.22
CA LEU A 10 49.46 12.68 -0.19
C LEU A 10 48.13 11.92 -0.30
N SER A 11 47.03 12.58 -0.67
CA SER A 11 45.74 11.91 -0.89
C SER A 11 45.76 11.01 -2.13
N GLU A 12 46.45 11.44 -3.20
CA GLU A 12 46.70 10.66 -4.41
C GLU A 12 47.60 9.45 -4.13
N GLN A 13 48.67 9.64 -3.33
CA GLN A 13 49.54 8.52 -2.92
C GLN A 13 48.83 7.53 -2.00
N ILE A 14 48.00 7.98 -1.07
CA ILE A 14 47.20 7.09 -0.22
C ILE A 14 46.17 6.32 -1.07
N LYS A 15 45.58 6.96 -2.09
CA LYS A 15 44.73 6.28 -3.08
C LYS A 15 45.53 5.24 -3.88
N ALA A 16 46.73 5.59 -4.36
CA ALA A 16 47.58 4.68 -5.12
C ALA A 16 48.08 3.48 -4.28
N ILE A 17 48.45 3.70 -3.02
CA ILE A 17 48.87 2.64 -2.10
C ILE A 17 47.69 1.73 -1.75
N ARG A 18 46.49 2.29 -1.51
CA ARG A 18 45.27 1.47 -1.35
C ARG A 18 44.98 0.63 -2.60
N LYS A 19 45.22 1.19 -3.78
CA LYS A 19 45.05 0.52 -5.07
C LYS A 19 46.03 -0.64 -5.31
N GLU A 20 47.22 -0.59 -4.71
CA GLU A 20 48.20 -1.70 -4.76
C GLU A 20 48.03 -2.72 -3.63
N MET A 21 47.43 -2.32 -2.50
CA MET A 21 47.24 -3.19 -1.32
C MET A 21 45.91 -3.96 -1.32
N ASP A 22 44.87 -3.42 -1.95
CA ASP A 22 43.60 -4.12 -2.15
C ASP A 22 43.59 -4.76 -3.54
N ASP A 23 43.38 -6.08 -3.62
CA ASP A 23 43.26 -6.89 -4.85
C ASP A 23 42.02 -6.53 -5.70
N GLY A 24 41.77 -5.25 -5.98
CA GLY A 24 40.64 -4.76 -6.78
C GLY A 24 39.25 -4.91 -6.14
N GLU A 25 39.04 -5.87 -5.23
CA GLU A 25 37.73 -6.18 -4.62
C GLU A 25 37.16 -5.04 -3.76
N ASN A 26 38.01 -4.20 -3.17
CA ASN A 26 37.58 -3.09 -2.33
C ASN A 26 37.31 -1.79 -3.10
N GLU A 27 37.78 -1.64 -4.34
CA GLU A 27 37.52 -0.44 -5.14
C GLU A 27 36.03 -0.39 -5.56
N ASP A 28 35.49 -1.54 -5.98
CA ASP A 28 34.05 -1.72 -6.28
C ASP A 28 33.17 -1.48 -5.04
N THR A 29 33.63 -1.93 -3.87
CA THR A 29 32.92 -1.75 -2.59
C THR A 29 32.89 -0.28 -2.15
N ILE A 30 34.00 0.45 -2.36
CA ILE A 30 34.08 1.88 -2.03
C ILE A 30 33.16 2.71 -2.94
N ASP A 31 33.10 2.39 -4.24
CA ASP A 31 32.20 3.07 -5.16
C ASP A 31 30.72 2.78 -4.85
N GLU A 32 30.38 1.53 -4.53
CA GLU A 32 29.03 1.15 -4.08
C GLU A 32 28.59 1.94 -2.85
N VAL A 33 29.45 2.03 -1.82
CA VAL A 33 29.13 2.76 -0.58
C VAL A 33 28.89 4.25 -0.85
N GLU A 34 29.67 4.87 -1.74
CA GLU A 34 29.48 6.28 -2.09
C GLU A 34 28.18 6.50 -2.87
N GLN A 35 27.82 5.59 -3.78
CA GLN A 35 26.53 5.63 -4.48
C GLN A 35 25.34 5.46 -3.52
N LEU A 36 25.45 4.55 -2.54
CA LEU A 36 24.43 4.38 -1.50
C LEU A 36 24.31 5.63 -0.64
N ARG A 37 25.44 6.24 -0.27
CA ARG A 37 25.47 7.48 0.52
C ARG A 37 24.73 8.62 -0.19
N GLN A 38 24.98 8.83 -1.48
CA GLN A 38 24.25 9.84 -2.27
C GLN A 38 22.73 9.60 -2.27
N LYS A 39 22.30 8.32 -2.37
CA LYS A 39 20.88 7.96 -2.29
C LYS A 39 20.30 8.23 -0.90
N VAL A 40 21.05 7.98 0.18
CA VAL A 40 20.64 8.26 1.56
C VAL A 40 20.43 9.77 1.75
N GLU A 41 21.32 10.61 1.23
CA GLU A 41 21.15 12.07 1.28
C GLU A 41 19.91 12.53 0.51
N ALA A 42 19.66 11.94 -0.67
CA ALA A 42 18.50 12.27 -1.49
C ALA A 42 17.16 11.78 -0.89
N ALA A 43 17.16 10.77 -0.02
CA ALA A 43 15.95 10.17 0.56
C ALA A 43 15.22 11.09 1.55
N GLY A 44 15.93 12.10 2.11
CA GLY A 44 15.35 13.05 3.08
C GLY A 44 14.96 12.40 4.40
N MET A 45 15.83 11.52 4.92
CA MET A 45 15.64 10.82 6.20
C MET A 45 15.66 11.79 7.40
N PRO A 46 14.88 11.55 8.46
CA PRO A 46 15.04 12.23 9.74
C PRO A 46 16.44 12.04 10.32
N ALA A 47 16.87 12.92 11.22
CA ALA A 47 18.22 12.89 11.79
C ALA A 47 18.57 11.53 12.43
N GLU A 48 17.72 11.01 13.31
CA GLU A 48 17.92 9.73 13.98
C GLU A 48 18.04 8.54 13.00
N VAL A 49 17.20 8.55 11.97
CA VAL A 49 17.21 7.53 10.91
C VAL A 49 18.48 7.63 10.07
N ARG A 50 18.88 8.86 9.72
CA ARG A 50 20.10 9.13 8.94
C ARG A 50 21.34 8.68 9.71
N ASP A 51 21.43 9.00 10.99
CA ASP A 51 22.57 8.62 11.84
C ASP A 51 22.70 7.09 11.93
N LYS A 52 21.57 6.38 12.03
CA LYS A 52 21.56 4.92 12.03
C LYS A 52 22.03 4.35 10.68
N VAL A 53 21.51 4.85 9.57
CA VAL A 53 21.91 4.38 8.22
C VAL A 53 23.37 4.70 7.95
N GLU A 54 23.88 5.85 8.40
CA GLU A 54 25.30 6.21 8.27
C GLU A 54 26.20 5.27 9.09
N SER A 55 25.77 4.87 10.29
CA SER A 55 26.46 3.85 11.09
C SER A 55 26.53 2.50 10.38
N GLU A 56 25.43 2.05 9.77
CA GLU A 56 25.40 0.82 8.99
C GLU A 56 26.25 0.94 7.69
N LEU A 57 26.30 2.11 7.04
CA LEU A 57 27.19 2.37 5.91
C LEU A 57 28.68 2.28 6.30
N GLN A 58 29.06 2.79 7.48
CA GLN A 58 30.43 2.66 7.97
C GLN A 58 30.80 1.20 8.23
N LYS A 59 29.88 0.40 8.77
CA LYS A 59 30.09 -1.05 8.94
C LYS A 59 30.26 -1.75 7.60
N LEU A 60 29.40 -1.45 6.62
CA LEU A 60 29.48 -2.02 5.28
C LEU A 60 30.84 -1.75 4.62
N LYS A 61 31.38 -0.54 4.79
CA LYS A 61 32.70 -0.16 4.27
C LYS A 61 33.87 -0.96 4.85
N MET A 62 33.72 -1.48 6.07
CA MET A 62 34.75 -2.30 6.73
C MET A 62 34.59 -3.80 6.45
N MET A 63 33.48 -4.22 5.84
CA MET A 63 33.17 -5.61 5.55
C MET A 63 33.62 -6.00 4.15
N SER A 64 33.99 -7.28 3.96
CA SER A 64 34.18 -7.85 2.62
C SER A 64 32.83 -7.96 1.90
N ALA A 65 32.79 -7.54 0.62
CA ALA A 65 31.59 -7.55 -0.21
C ALA A 65 30.95 -8.94 -0.39
N MET A 66 31.74 -10.01 -0.28
CA MET A 66 31.26 -11.40 -0.41
C MET A 66 30.70 -11.98 0.89
N SER A 67 30.75 -11.24 2.00
CA SER A 67 30.26 -11.73 3.29
C SER A 67 28.72 -11.76 3.37
N ALA A 68 28.19 -12.75 4.07
CA ALA A 68 26.76 -12.86 4.36
C ALA A 68 26.24 -11.64 5.14
N GLU A 69 27.06 -11.11 6.05
CA GLU A 69 26.75 -9.93 6.85
C GLU A 69 26.66 -8.66 5.98
N ALA A 70 27.60 -8.46 5.05
CA ALA A 70 27.53 -7.35 4.09
C ALA A 70 26.24 -7.40 3.25
N THR A 71 25.79 -8.60 2.86
CA THR A 71 24.53 -8.76 2.11
C THR A 71 23.31 -8.33 2.92
N VAL A 72 23.27 -8.65 4.21
CA VAL A 72 22.19 -8.25 5.12
C VAL A 72 22.20 -6.73 5.33
N VAL A 73 23.36 -6.13 5.57
CA VAL A 73 23.51 -4.68 5.77
C VAL A 73 23.16 -3.90 4.50
N ARG A 74 23.61 -4.37 3.33
CA ARG A 74 23.25 -3.80 2.03
C ARG A 74 21.74 -3.81 1.82
N SER A 75 21.11 -4.97 2.03
CA SER A 75 19.65 -5.11 1.90
C SER A 75 18.91 -4.17 2.87
N TYR A 76 19.41 -4.02 4.10
CA TYR A 76 18.85 -3.09 5.08
C TYR A 76 18.92 -1.64 4.57
N ILE A 77 20.10 -1.19 4.11
CA ILE A 77 20.29 0.17 3.58
C ILE A 77 19.38 0.41 2.37
N GLU A 78 19.23 -0.57 1.47
CA GLU A 78 18.33 -0.47 0.33
C GLU A 78 16.87 -0.30 0.76
N TRP A 79 16.40 -1.07 1.74
CA TRP A 79 15.06 -0.89 2.30
C TRP A 79 14.89 0.51 2.90
N MET A 80 15.86 0.98 3.68
CA MET A 80 15.83 2.32 4.26
C MET A 80 15.76 3.41 3.19
N ILE A 81 16.45 3.26 2.06
CA ILE A 81 16.38 4.22 0.94
C ILE A 81 15.01 4.18 0.25
N GLN A 82 14.41 3.00 0.08
CA GLN A 82 13.13 2.85 -0.63
C GLN A 82 11.92 3.34 0.17
N VAL A 83 11.99 3.26 1.50
CA VAL A 83 10.92 3.72 2.40
C VAL A 83 10.74 5.25 2.30
N PRO A 84 9.51 5.77 2.13
CA PRO A 84 9.30 7.20 1.91
C PRO A 84 9.28 8.01 3.22
N TRP A 85 10.38 8.68 3.54
CA TRP A 85 10.50 9.49 4.76
C TRP A 85 9.88 10.89 4.69
N HIS A 86 10.07 11.58 3.56
CA HIS A 86 9.60 12.97 3.39
C HIS A 86 8.63 13.15 2.21
N LYS A 87 8.75 12.32 1.17
CA LYS A 87 7.98 12.46 -0.08
C LYS A 87 6.50 12.23 0.14
N ARG A 88 5.65 13.18 -0.27
CA ARG A 88 4.18 13.11 -0.11
C ARG A 88 3.44 13.54 -1.38
N THR A 89 2.23 12.99 -1.55
CA THR A 89 1.27 13.45 -2.57
C THR A 89 0.50 14.69 -2.11
N LYS A 90 0.13 15.55 -3.06
CA LYS A 90 -0.73 16.71 -2.78
C LYS A 90 -2.17 16.24 -2.56
N VAL A 91 -2.65 16.36 -1.33
CA VAL A 91 -4.02 15.98 -0.97
C VAL A 91 -5.02 17.01 -1.50
N LYS A 92 -6.09 16.53 -2.14
CA LYS A 92 -7.24 17.33 -2.57
C LYS A 92 -8.23 17.44 -1.42
N LYS A 93 -8.76 18.64 -1.19
CA LYS A 93 -9.72 18.94 -0.10
C LYS A 93 -11.11 19.35 -0.60
N ASP A 94 -11.34 19.21 -1.89
CA ASP A 94 -12.56 19.65 -2.56
C ASP A 94 -13.62 18.55 -2.44
N ILE A 95 -14.55 18.72 -1.51
CA ILE A 95 -15.60 17.74 -1.22
C ILE A 95 -16.57 17.61 -2.38
N ALA A 96 -16.86 18.69 -3.10
CA ALA A 96 -17.73 18.65 -4.28
C ALA A 96 -17.11 17.78 -5.40
N LYS A 97 -15.79 17.91 -5.62
CA LYS A 97 -15.07 17.00 -6.53
C LYS A 97 -15.02 15.57 -6.02
N ALA A 98 -14.87 15.37 -4.71
CA ALA A 98 -14.89 14.04 -4.13
C ALA A 98 -16.24 13.34 -4.38
N GLN A 99 -17.35 14.07 -4.23
CA GLN A 99 -18.69 13.58 -4.54
C GLN A 99 -18.82 13.19 -6.01
N GLN A 100 -18.41 14.07 -6.94
CA GLN A 100 -18.43 13.78 -8.38
C GLN A 100 -17.64 12.51 -8.74
N VAL A 101 -16.47 12.30 -8.13
CA VAL A 101 -15.66 11.08 -8.35
C VAL A 101 -16.38 9.84 -7.82
N LEU A 102 -16.94 9.91 -6.60
CA LEU A 102 -17.69 8.78 -6.02
C LEU A 102 -18.93 8.44 -6.85
N ASP A 103 -19.63 9.44 -7.39
CA ASP A 103 -20.82 9.27 -8.22
C ASP A 103 -20.50 8.74 -9.63
N ALA A 104 -19.35 9.14 -10.18
CA ALA A 104 -18.88 8.63 -11.46
C ALA A 104 -18.41 7.17 -11.37
N ASP A 105 -17.76 6.79 -10.27
CA ASP A 105 -17.18 5.44 -10.11
C ASP A 105 -18.19 4.40 -9.61
N HIS A 106 -19.22 4.82 -8.87
CA HIS A 106 -20.20 3.93 -8.25
C HIS A 106 -21.62 4.41 -8.47
N TYR A 107 -22.47 3.53 -8.99
CA TYR A 107 -23.90 3.77 -9.08
C TYR A 107 -24.61 3.51 -7.74
N GLY A 108 -25.55 4.39 -7.39
CA GLY A 108 -26.33 4.30 -6.15
C GLY A 108 -25.47 4.52 -4.90
N LEU A 109 -25.71 3.74 -3.84
CA LEU A 109 -24.98 3.81 -2.57
C LEU A 109 -25.03 5.19 -1.89
N GLU A 110 -26.11 5.96 -2.07
CA GLU A 110 -26.25 7.35 -1.61
C GLU A 110 -25.84 7.52 -0.14
N ARG A 111 -26.42 6.71 0.76
CA ARG A 111 -26.11 6.76 2.20
C ARG A 111 -24.65 6.47 2.53
N VAL A 112 -24.02 5.56 1.78
CA VAL A 112 -22.62 5.16 1.97
C VAL A 112 -21.70 6.27 1.49
N LYS A 113 -22.00 6.86 0.33
CA LYS A 113 -21.23 7.99 -0.22
C LYS A 113 -21.35 9.22 0.67
N GLU A 114 -22.55 9.54 1.14
CA GLU A 114 -22.78 10.64 2.08
C GLU A 114 -21.91 10.47 3.33
N ARG A 115 -21.88 9.27 3.92
CA ARG A 115 -21.04 8.99 5.10
C ARG A 115 -19.54 9.12 4.83
N ILE A 116 -19.09 8.69 3.65
CA ILE A 116 -17.70 8.87 3.21
C ILE A 116 -17.38 10.38 3.05
N LEU A 117 -18.31 11.18 2.49
CA LEU A 117 -18.13 12.61 2.33
C LEU A 117 -18.08 13.34 3.68
N GLU A 118 -18.92 12.97 4.64
CA GLU A 118 -18.87 13.46 6.03
C GLU A 118 -17.49 13.22 6.64
N TYR A 119 -16.98 11.99 6.53
CA TYR A 119 -15.65 11.62 7.00
C TYR A 119 -14.56 12.47 6.35
N LEU A 120 -14.59 12.60 5.01
CA LEU A 120 -13.62 13.40 4.26
C LEU A 120 -13.68 14.89 4.60
N ALA A 121 -14.87 15.42 4.91
CA ALA A 121 -15.06 16.81 5.31
C ALA A 121 -14.38 17.12 6.65
N VAL A 122 -14.47 16.20 7.62
CA VAL A 122 -13.76 16.33 8.91
C VAL A 122 -12.24 16.30 8.68
N GLN A 123 -11.76 15.36 7.86
CA GLN A 123 -10.34 15.23 7.55
C GLN A 123 -9.77 16.47 6.81
N ALA A 124 -10.56 17.09 5.93
CA ALA A 124 -10.15 18.30 5.21
C ALA A 124 -9.89 19.49 6.14
N ARG A 125 -10.57 19.54 7.30
CA ARG A 125 -10.45 20.59 8.33
C ARG A 125 -9.25 20.38 9.25
N LEU A 126 -9.04 19.15 9.75
CA LEU A 126 -8.11 18.88 10.85
C LEU A 126 -6.63 18.78 10.44
N ASN A 127 -6.31 18.69 9.14
CA ASN A 127 -4.94 18.53 8.58
C ASN A 127 -4.13 17.33 9.11
N LYS A 128 -4.66 16.57 10.06
CA LYS A 128 -4.13 15.33 10.60
C LYS A 128 -5.25 14.31 10.63
N ILE A 129 -4.92 13.05 10.32
CA ILE A 129 -5.86 11.95 10.41
C ILE A 129 -6.00 11.59 11.87
N LYS A 130 -6.99 12.20 12.51
CA LYS A 130 -7.43 11.85 13.86
C LYS A 130 -8.86 11.33 13.80
N GLY A 131 -9.14 10.31 14.59
CA GLY A 131 -10.45 9.69 14.68
C GLY A 131 -10.47 8.25 14.18
N PRO A 132 -11.66 7.62 14.20
CA PRO A 132 -11.81 6.23 13.81
C PRO A 132 -11.47 6.03 12.32
N ILE A 133 -11.00 4.85 11.97
CA ILE A 133 -10.76 4.48 10.57
C ILE A 133 -12.04 3.95 9.93
N LEU A 134 -12.24 4.23 8.64
CA LEU A 134 -13.43 3.73 7.93
C LEU A 134 -13.35 2.22 7.76
N CYS A 135 -14.40 1.50 8.15
CA CYS A 135 -14.55 0.07 7.94
C CYS A 135 -15.78 -0.22 7.07
N LEU A 136 -15.55 -0.64 5.82
CA LEU A 136 -16.59 -1.00 4.87
C LEU A 136 -16.97 -2.47 5.07
N VAL A 137 -18.18 -2.73 5.57
CA VAL A 137 -18.66 -4.09 5.87
C VAL A 137 -19.84 -4.44 4.98
N GLY A 138 -19.83 -5.61 4.34
CA GLY A 138 -20.96 -6.06 3.53
C GLY A 138 -20.68 -7.38 2.82
N PRO A 139 -21.64 -7.94 2.06
CA PRO A 139 -21.42 -9.18 1.34
C PRO A 139 -20.32 -9.05 0.27
N PRO A 140 -19.75 -10.16 -0.22
CA PRO A 140 -18.76 -10.10 -1.29
C PRO A 140 -19.40 -9.54 -2.58
N GLY A 141 -18.63 -8.74 -3.32
CA GLY A 141 -19.05 -8.20 -4.62
C GLY A 141 -19.85 -6.90 -4.59
N VAL A 142 -19.99 -6.23 -3.42
CA VAL A 142 -20.67 -4.92 -3.28
C VAL A 142 -19.76 -3.69 -3.46
N GLY A 143 -18.62 -3.86 -4.13
CA GLY A 143 -17.75 -2.71 -4.45
C GLY A 143 -16.93 -2.12 -3.30
N LYS A 144 -16.74 -2.83 -2.18
CA LYS A 144 -15.92 -2.34 -1.03
C LYS A 144 -14.50 -1.92 -1.44
N THR A 145 -13.80 -2.79 -2.16
CA THR A 145 -12.42 -2.52 -2.62
C THR A 145 -12.38 -1.39 -3.64
N SER A 146 -13.35 -1.31 -4.55
CA SER A 146 -13.43 -0.23 -5.54
C SER A 146 -13.78 1.12 -4.90
N LEU A 147 -14.60 1.15 -3.84
CA LEU A 147 -14.84 2.36 -3.06
C LEU A 147 -13.56 2.88 -2.43
N GLY A 148 -12.74 2.00 -1.83
CA GLY A 148 -11.42 2.40 -1.31
C GLY A 148 -10.53 3.06 -2.36
N GLN A 149 -10.59 2.56 -3.61
CA GLN A 149 -9.84 3.17 -4.72
C GLN A 149 -10.42 4.53 -5.16
N SER A 150 -11.75 4.66 -5.20
CA SER A 150 -12.40 5.95 -5.48
C SER A 150 -12.10 7.00 -4.40
N ILE A 151 -12.04 6.61 -3.12
CA ILE A 151 -11.62 7.51 -2.03
C ILE A 151 -10.17 7.99 -2.24
N ALA A 152 -9.27 7.09 -2.67
CA ALA A 152 -7.88 7.46 -2.96
C ALA A 152 -7.81 8.46 -4.12
N ASN A 153 -8.54 8.21 -5.21
CA ASN A 153 -8.63 9.09 -6.38
C ASN A 153 -9.23 10.47 -6.03
N ALA A 154 -10.31 10.48 -5.25
CA ALA A 154 -10.99 11.68 -4.78
C ALA A 154 -10.07 12.56 -3.92
N THR A 155 -9.31 11.94 -3.00
CA THR A 155 -8.36 12.64 -2.12
C THR A 155 -7.01 12.93 -2.77
N GLY A 156 -6.74 12.41 -3.98
CA GLY A 156 -5.46 12.56 -4.67
C GLY A 156 -4.31 11.78 -4.03
N ARG A 157 -4.62 10.76 -3.22
CA ARG A 157 -3.64 9.89 -2.57
C ARG A 157 -3.30 8.71 -3.47
N LYS A 158 -2.07 8.20 -3.38
CA LYS A 158 -1.74 6.92 -4.02
C LYS A 158 -2.50 5.79 -3.31
N TYR A 159 -3.04 4.87 -4.09
CA TYR A 159 -3.76 3.71 -3.58
C TYR A 159 -2.82 2.53 -3.37
N VAL A 160 -2.95 1.88 -2.20
CA VAL A 160 -2.27 0.61 -1.93
C VAL A 160 -3.20 -0.33 -1.17
N ARG A 161 -3.05 -1.62 -1.45
CA ARG A 161 -3.88 -2.67 -0.85
C ARG A 161 -3.01 -3.72 -0.18
N MET A 162 -3.44 -4.13 1.00
CA MET A 162 -2.90 -5.24 1.76
C MET A 162 -4.05 -6.16 2.16
N ALA A 163 -4.01 -7.39 1.67
CA ALA A 163 -4.95 -8.41 2.11
C ALA A 163 -4.50 -8.95 3.47
N LEU A 164 -5.42 -8.94 4.42
CA LEU A 164 -5.25 -9.49 5.76
C LEU A 164 -5.83 -10.90 5.89
N GLY A 165 -6.54 -11.38 4.85
CA GLY A 165 -7.05 -12.74 4.80
C GLY A 165 -5.93 -13.77 4.88
N GLY A 166 -6.00 -14.63 5.91
CA GLY A 166 -5.01 -15.67 6.16
C GLY A 166 -3.75 -15.20 6.88
N VAL A 167 -3.67 -13.93 7.31
CA VAL A 167 -2.59 -13.47 8.20
C VAL A 167 -2.79 -14.11 9.57
N ARG A 168 -1.72 -14.73 10.08
CA ARG A 168 -1.72 -15.44 11.37
C ARG A 168 -0.62 -15.02 12.33
N ASP A 169 0.39 -14.32 11.82
CA ASP A 169 1.59 -13.96 12.57
C ASP A 169 1.77 -12.44 12.54
N GLU A 170 2.13 -11.88 13.69
CA GLU A 170 2.50 -10.49 13.85
C GLU A 170 3.71 -10.10 12.98
N ALA A 171 4.61 -11.05 12.71
CA ALA A 171 5.75 -10.84 11.82
C ALA A 171 5.33 -10.43 10.40
N GLU A 172 4.11 -10.75 9.96
CA GLU A 172 3.62 -10.27 8.67
C GLU A 172 3.34 -8.76 8.66
N ILE A 173 3.06 -8.16 9.83
CA ILE A 173 2.83 -6.73 10.00
C ILE A 173 4.12 -5.99 10.36
N ARG A 174 4.91 -6.50 11.33
CA ARG A 174 6.13 -5.85 11.90
C ARG A 174 7.46 -6.38 11.35
N GLY A 175 7.44 -7.41 10.51
CA GLY A 175 8.66 -8.02 9.98
C GLY A 175 9.42 -8.87 11.00
N HIS A 176 10.55 -9.39 10.54
CA HIS A 176 11.49 -10.14 11.36
C HIS A 176 12.69 -9.27 11.74
N ARG A 177 13.34 -9.60 12.85
CA ARG A 177 14.62 -8.97 13.20
C ARG A 177 15.65 -9.19 12.09
N LYS A 178 16.54 -8.22 11.86
CA LYS A 178 17.57 -8.26 10.81
C LYS A 178 18.69 -9.31 11.01
N THR A 179 18.47 -10.32 11.86
CA THR A 179 19.50 -11.27 12.34
C THR A 179 19.83 -12.40 11.37
N TYR A 180 19.00 -12.65 10.34
CA TYR A 180 19.18 -13.77 9.42
C TYR A 180 19.10 -13.33 7.95
N ILE A 181 19.84 -14.02 7.09
CA ILE A 181 19.72 -13.91 5.64
C ILE A 181 18.27 -14.25 5.26
N GLY A 182 17.61 -13.34 4.53
CA GLY A 182 16.20 -13.47 4.16
C GLY A 182 15.20 -12.90 5.16
N ALA A 183 15.66 -12.28 6.26
CA ALA A 183 14.80 -11.43 7.06
C ALA A 183 14.27 -10.27 6.20
N LEU A 184 12.97 -10.01 6.28
CA LEU A 184 12.30 -8.97 5.52
C LEU A 184 11.52 -8.06 6.49
N PRO A 185 11.36 -6.78 6.13
CA PRO A 185 10.46 -5.89 6.85
C PRO A 185 9.01 -6.35 6.68
N GLY A 186 8.13 -5.87 7.56
CA GLY A 186 6.72 -6.22 7.53
C GLY A 186 6.04 -5.83 6.22
N LYS A 187 4.94 -6.49 5.87
CA LYS A 187 4.18 -6.21 4.64
C LYS A 187 3.77 -4.74 4.55
N LEU A 188 3.51 -4.09 5.68
CA LEU A 188 3.19 -2.66 5.73
C LEU A 188 4.33 -1.82 5.13
N ILE A 189 5.56 -2.01 5.63
CA ILE A 189 6.76 -1.30 5.16
C ILE A 189 7.08 -1.64 3.71
N GLN A 190 6.97 -2.92 3.31
CA GLN A 190 7.17 -3.33 1.92
C GLN A 190 6.21 -2.59 0.96
N LYS A 191 4.95 -2.41 1.37
CA LYS A 191 3.97 -1.64 0.58
C LYS A 191 4.27 -0.14 0.58
N MET A 192 4.72 0.43 1.71
CA MET A 192 5.14 1.83 1.77
C MET A 192 6.30 2.11 0.81
N ALA A 193 7.32 1.24 0.80
CA ALA A 193 8.43 1.29 -0.14
C ALA A 193 7.96 1.24 -1.60
N LYS A 194 7.05 0.32 -1.93
CA LYS A 194 6.50 0.19 -3.30
C LYS A 194 5.73 1.44 -3.76
N VAL A 195 5.01 2.09 -2.85
CA VAL A 195 4.16 3.25 -3.17
C VAL A 195 4.99 4.54 -3.24
N GLY A 196 6.05 4.63 -2.43
CA GLY A 196 7.04 5.69 -2.47
C GLY A 196 6.48 7.07 -2.08
N VAL A 197 5.42 7.12 -1.28
CA VAL A 197 4.94 8.35 -0.62
C VAL A 197 4.52 8.04 0.83
N LYS A 198 4.66 9.03 1.71
CA LYS A 198 4.33 8.93 3.15
C LYS A 198 2.84 8.93 3.45
N ASN A 199 2.02 9.53 2.57
CA ASN A 199 0.59 9.74 2.80
C ASN A 199 -0.35 8.97 1.84
N PRO A 200 -0.14 7.67 1.56
CA PRO A 200 -1.04 6.90 0.72
C PRO A 200 -2.38 6.62 1.40
N LEU A 201 -3.34 6.15 0.62
CA LEU A 201 -4.52 5.46 1.14
C LEU A 201 -4.20 3.96 1.17
N PHE A 202 -4.23 3.39 2.37
CA PHE A 202 -3.91 2.01 2.65
C PHE A 202 -5.20 1.22 2.92
N LEU A 203 -5.57 0.35 1.98
CA LEU A 203 -6.73 -0.52 2.11
C LEU A 203 -6.35 -1.84 2.78
N LEU A 204 -6.87 -2.06 3.99
CA LEU A 204 -6.79 -3.31 4.75
C LEU A 204 -7.96 -4.22 4.35
N ASP A 205 -7.71 -5.13 3.41
CA ASP A 205 -8.75 -5.96 2.80
C ASP A 205 -8.98 -7.25 3.61
N GLU A 206 -10.25 -7.62 3.83
CA GLU A 206 -10.66 -8.85 4.53
C GLU A 206 -10.16 -8.97 5.98
N ILE A 207 -10.36 -7.91 6.78
CA ILE A 207 -9.93 -7.89 8.18
C ILE A 207 -10.64 -8.94 9.06
N ASP A 208 -11.84 -9.41 8.66
CA ASP A 208 -12.55 -10.51 9.33
C ASP A 208 -11.97 -11.89 9.05
N LYS A 209 -10.97 -11.99 8.17
CA LYS A 209 -10.29 -13.24 7.80
C LYS A 209 -8.91 -13.37 8.41
N MET A 210 -8.56 -12.48 9.33
CA MET A 210 -7.41 -12.65 10.20
C MET A 210 -7.69 -13.75 11.23
N ALA A 211 -6.67 -14.53 11.54
CA ALA A 211 -6.71 -15.50 12.61
C ALA A 211 -5.56 -15.22 13.57
N SER A 212 -5.74 -15.52 14.84
CA SER A 212 -4.67 -15.46 15.83
C SER A 212 -4.20 -16.90 16.09
N ASP A 213 -2.90 -17.17 15.92
CA ASP A 213 -2.27 -18.44 16.27
C ASP A 213 -1.50 -18.29 17.60
N MET A 214 -0.93 -19.38 18.13
CA MET A 214 -0.13 -19.38 19.37
C MET A 214 1.10 -18.44 19.34
N ARG A 215 1.51 -17.95 18.16
CA ARG A 215 2.73 -17.14 17.96
C ARG A 215 2.53 -15.64 18.17
N GLY A 216 1.30 -15.19 18.37
CA GLY A 216 0.98 -13.78 18.58
C GLY A 216 -0.36 -13.41 17.97
N ASP A 217 -0.86 -12.24 18.33
CA ASP A 217 -2.11 -11.71 17.80
C ASP A 217 -1.83 -10.61 16.77
N PRO A 218 -2.03 -10.86 15.46
CA PRO A 218 -1.81 -9.83 14.44
C PRO A 218 -2.70 -8.60 14.63
N ALA A 219 -3.82 -8.72 15.36
CA ALA A 219 -4.64 -7.58 15.70
C ALA A 219 -3.92 -6.60 16.63
N SER A 220 -3.04 -7.07 17.52
CA SER A 220 -2.25 -6.21 18.40
C SER A 220 -1.24 -5.36 17.62
N ALA A 221 -0.59 -5.94 16.62
CA ALA A 221 0.28 -5.19 15.71
C ALA A 221 -0.49 -4.15 14.88
N LEU A 222 -1.71 -4.49 14.44
CA LEU A 222 -2.57 -3.54 13.74
C LEU A 222 -3.10 -2.43 14.63
N LEU A 223 -3.29 -2.66 15.94
CA LEU A 223 -3.69 -1.58 16.85
C LEU A 223 -2.63 -0.49 16.90
N GLU A 224 -1.34 -0.84 16.98
CA GLU A 224 -0.25 0.14 16.97
C GLU A 224 -0.24 0.97 15.66
N VAL A 225 -0.53 0.32 14.53
CA VAL A 225 -0.61 0.97 13.22
C VAL A 225 -1.81 1.90 13.10
N LEU A 226 -2.94 1.52 13.69
CA LEU A 226 -4.22 2.22 13.53
C LEU A 226 -4.49 3.26 14.62
N ASP A 227 -3.84 3.16 15.78
CA ASP A 227 -4.03 4.08 16.89
C ASP A 227 -3.32 5.42 16.59
N PRO A 228 -4.05 6.55 16.54
CA PRO A 228 -3.46 7.88 16.31
C PRO A 228 -2.42 8.31 17.35
N GLU A 229 -2.39 7.67 18.53
CA GLU A 229 -1.42 7.96 19.58
C GLU A 229 -0.10 7.18 19.41
N GLN A 230 -0.14 6.04 18.72
CA GLN A 230 1.03 5.14 18.57
C GLN A 230 1.61 5.16 17.15
N ASN A 231 0.79 5.47 16.14
CA ASN A 231 1.19 5.38 14.74
C ASN A 231 2.26 6.39 14.31
N THR A 232 2.60 7.39 15.13
CA THR A 232 3.75 8.27 14.87
C THR A 232 5.09 7.60 15.11
N SER A 233 5.10 6.53 15.90
CA SER A 233 6.29 5.79 16.32
C SER A 233 6.13 4.28 16.11
N PHE A 234 5.58 3.89 14.96
CA PHE A 234 5.41 2.47 14.65
C PHE A 234 6.77 1.79 14.52
N ASN A 235 6.97 0.71 15.28
CA ASN A 235 8.25 0.01 15.33
C ASN A 235 8.21 -1.29 14.52
N ASP A 236 8.92 -1.31 13.40
CA ASP A 236 9.16 -2.53 12.61
C ASP A 236 10.45 -3.21 13.09
N HIS A 237 10.37 -4.52 13.35
CA HIS A 237 11.49 -5.31 13.89
C HIS A 237 12.70 -5.34 12.97
N TYR A 238 12.50 -5.17 11.65
CA TYR A 238 13.58 -5.12 10.67
C TYR A 238 14.20 -3.73 10.60
N LEU A 239 13.37 -2.69 10.55
CA LEU A 239 13.84 -1.30 10.45
C LEU A 239 14.58 -0.86 11.72
N GLU A 240 14.14 -1.35 12.89
CA GLU A 240 14.68 -1.01 14.21
C GLU A 240 14.74 0.53 14.46
N VAL A 241 13.88 1.30 13.78
CA VAL A 241 13.65 2.72 13.98
C VAL A 241 12.15 2.97 13.88
N ASP A 242 11.72 4.03 14.53
CA ASP A 242 10.32 4.43 14.50
C ASP A 242 9.95 5.02 13.15
N TYR A 243 8.80 4.57 12.61
CA TYR A 243 8.28 5.04 11.34
C TYR A 243 6.92 5.73 11.53
N ASP A 244 6.83 6.98 11.05
CA ASP A 244 5.63 7.81 11.22
C ASP A 244 4.57 7.51 10.15
N LEU A 245 3.51 6.84 10.58
CA LEU A 245 2.32 6.48 9.79
C LEU A 245 1.15 7.45 9.98
N SER A 246 1.30 8.53 10.76
CA SER A 246 0.19 9.45 11.07
C SER A 246 -0.42 10.16 9.85
N ASP A 247 0.33 10.26 8.75
CA ASP A 247 -0.11 10.82 7.48
C ASP A 247 -0.83 9.81 6.57
N VAL A 248 -0.79 8.51 6.90
CA VAL A 248 -1.37 7.41 6.13
C VAL A 248 -2.88 7.32 6.38
N MET A 249 -3.68 7.26 5.31
CA MET A 249 -5.12 7.10 5.44
C MET A 249 -5.48 5.61 5.37
N PHE A 250 -5.86 5.03 6.50
CA PHE A 250 -6.30 3.63 6.56
C PHE A 250 -7.80 3.51 6.30
N VAL A 251 -8.15 2.53 5.46
CA VAL A 251 -9.54 2.08 5.23
C VAL A 251 -9.54 0.57 5.34
N ALA A 252 -10.44 0.00 6.13
CA ALA A 252 -10.63 -1.44 6.26
C ALA A 252 -11.83 -1.93 5.45
N THR A 253 -11.76 -3.16 4.95
CA THR A 253 -12.92 -3.86 4.41
C THR A 253 -13.14 -5.17 5.17
N SER A 254 -14.40 -5.56 5.26
CA SER A 254 -14.79 -6.82 5.88
C SER A 254 -15.99 -7.44 5.16
N ASN A 255 -16.09 -8.77 5.21
CA ASN A 255 -17.29 -9.48 4.76
C ASN A 255 -18.30 -9.73 5.89
N SER A 256 -17.88 -9.63 7.15
CA SER A 256 -18.70 -9.91 8.32
C SER A 256 -18.36 -8.99 9.50
N MET A 257 -19.15 -9.03 10.57
CA MET A 257 -18.85 -8.29 11.80
C MET A 257 -17.90 -9.06 12.74
N ASN A 258 -17.30 -10.16 12.28
CA ASN A 258 -16.34 -10.96 13.05
C ASN A 258 -14.96 -10.30 13.07
N ILE A 259 -14.91 -9.06 13.55
CA ILE A 259 -13.70 -8.25 13.69
C ILE A 259 -13.31 -8.27 15.17
N PRO A 260 -12.02 -8.40 15.53
CA PRO A 260 -11.59 -8.30 16.92
C PRO A 260 -12.10 -7.02 17.59
N GLY A 261 -12.69 -7.14 18.79
CA GLY A 261 -13.29 -6.02 19.54
C GLY A 261 -12.39 -4.79 19.67
N PRO A 262 -11.11 -4.93 20.05
CA PRO A 262 -10.19 -3.80 20.15
C PRO A 262 -10.03 -3.00 18.84
N LEU A 263 -10.03 -3.69 17.69
CA LEU A 263 -9.96 -3.04 16.38
C LEU A 263 -11.28 -2.36 16.02
N LEU A 264 -12.40 -2.99 16.36
CA LEU A 264 -13.74 -2.46 16.10
C LEU A 264 -13.98 -1.13 16.82
N ASP A 265 -13.46 -0.98 18.04
CA ASP A 265 -13.56 0.25 18.84
C ASP A 265 -12.80 1.43 18.23
N ARG A 266 -11.89 1.17 17.30
CA ARG A 266 -11.14 2.18 16.53
C ARG A 266 -11.70 2.39 15.13
N MET A 267 -12.82 1.75 14.79
CA MET A 267 -13.43 1.76 13.46
C MET A 267 -14.78 2.45 13.43
N GLU A 268 -15.00 3.17 12.34
CA GLU A 268 -16.32 3.66 11.94
C GLU A 268 -16.90 2.70 10.91
N VAL A 269 -17.90 1.91 11.34
CA VAL A 269 -18.48 0.85 10.53
C VAL A 269 -19.54 1.41 9.58
N ILE A 270 -19.28 1.30 8.28
CA ILE A 270 -20.24 1.59 7.22
C ILE A 270 -20.72 0.27 6.62
N ARG A 271 -22.02 0.00 6.74
CA ARG A 271 -22.62 -1.23 6.22
C ARG A 271 -23.11 -1.03 4.78
N LEU A 272 -22.61 -1.86 3.87
CA LEU A 272 -23.05 -1.95 2.49
C LEU A 272 -24.01 -3.14 2.36
N SER A 273 -25.24 -2.85 1.96
CA SER A 273 -26.24 -3.86 1.60
C SER A 273 -25.94 -4.45 0.22
N GLY A 274 -26.68 -5.51 -0.12
CA GLY A 274 -26.76 -5.97 -1.50
C GLY A 274 -27.48 -4.96 -2.40
N TYR A 275 -27.41 -5.21 -3.70
CA TYR A 275 -28.04 -4.40 -4.73
C TYR A 275 -29.39 -4.97 -5.18
N THR A 276 -30.31 -4.09 -5.55
CA THR A 276 -31.56 -4.46 -6.26
C THR A 276 -31.29 -4.89 -7.71
N GLU A 277 -32.26 -5.49 -8.40
CA GLU A 277 -32.11 -5.85 -9.81
C GLU A 277 -31.77 -4.62 -10.68
N ASP A 278 -32.50 -3.51 -10.47
CA ASP A 278 -32.30 -2.27 -11.21
C ASP A 278 -30.91 -1.64 -10.93
N GLU A 279 -30.45 -1.69 -9.68
CA GLU A 279 -29.10 -1.25 -9.33
C GLU A 279 -28.03 -2.10 -10.02
N LYS A 280 -28.18 -3.44 -10.00
CA LYS A 280 -27.24 -4.34 -10.68
C LYS A 280 -27.21 -4.11 -12.18
N LEU A 281 -28.38 -3.91 -12.81
CA LEU A 281 -28.48 -3.60 -14.23
C LEU A 281 -27.71 -2.32 -14.56
N ASN A 282 -27.95 -1.24 -13.80
CA ASN A 282 -27.24 0.03 -14.00
C ASN A 282 -25.73 -0.10 -13.78
N ILE A 283 -25.30 -0.82 -12.73
CA ILE A 283 -23.87 -1.09 -12.47
C ILE A 283 -23.25 -1.86 -13.64
N ALA A 284 -23.96 -2.87 -14.16
CA ALA A 284 -23.48 -3.69 -15.25
C ALA A 284 -23.32 -2.90 -16.55
N MET A 285 -24.34 -2.11 -16.93
CA MET A 285 -24.34 -1.30 -18.14
C MET A 285 -23.29 -0.18 -18.09
N ARG A 286 -23.19 0.53 -16.96
CA ARG A 286 -22.29 1.70 -16.84
C ARG A 286 -20.83 1.32 -16.61
N HIS A 287 -20.57 0.23 -15.90
CA HIS A 287 -19.22 -0.09 -15.43
C HIS A 287 -18.73 -1.47 -15.88
N LEU A 288 -19.48 -2.54 -15.59
CA LEU A 288 -18.96 -3.91 -15.78
C LEU A 288 -18.79 -4.27 -17.25
N LEU A 289 -19.75 -3.92 -18.10
CA LEU A 289 -19.72 -4.25 -19.53
C LEU A 289 -18.54 -3.57 -20.21
N GLN A 290 -18.42 -2.24 -20.05
CA GLN A 290 -17.31 -1.47 -20.63
C GLN A 290 -15.95 -2.00 -20.15
N LYS A 291 -15.81 -2.25 -18.85
CA LYS A 291 -14.59 -2.82 -18.27
C LYS A 291 -14.24 -4.20 -18.84
N GLN A 292 -15.23 -5.06 -19.07
CA GLN A 292 -14.98 -6.40 -19.63
C GLN A 292 -14.70 -6.35 -21.14
N ILE A 293 -15.35 -5.45 -21.90
CA ILE A 293 -15.04 -5.23 -23.32
C ILE A 293 -13.57 -4.85 -23.48
N GLU A 294 -13.10 -3.84 -22.74
CA GLU A 294 -11.71 -3.37 -22.77
C GLU A 294 -10.73 -4.48 -22.35
N ARG A 295 -11.04 -5.18 -21.25
CA ARG A 295 -10.17 -6.24 -20.72
C ARG A 295 -10.02 -7.44 -21.64
N ASN A 296 -11.05 -7.75 -22.44
CA ASN A 296 -11.01 -8.85 -23.40
C ASN A 296 -10.57 -8.40 -24.80
N GLY A 297 -10.19 -7.12 -24.97
CA GLY A 297 -9.63 -6.60 -26.22
C GLY A 297 -10.66 -6.39 -27.34
N LEU A 298 -11.96 -6.35 -27.02
CA LEU A 298 -13.01 -6.07 -27.99
C LEU A 298 -13.01 -4.58 -28.36
N LYS A 299 -13.17 -4.26 -29.65
CA LYS A 299 -13.32 -2.89 -30.12
C LYS A 299 -14.75 -2.40 -29.92
N LYS A 300 -14.92 -1.06 -29.92
CA LYS A 300 -16.24 -0.43 -29.88
C LYS A 300 -17.08 -0.93 -31.07
N GLY A 301 -18.26 -1.48 -30.78
CA GLY A 301 -19.21 -1.98 -31.77
C GLY A 301 -19.09 -3.48 -32.10
N GLU A 302 -18.03 -4.18 -31.65
CA GLU A 302 -17.90 -5.63 -31.91
C GLU A 302 -18.85 -6.50 -31.08
N LEU A 303 -19.31 -5.98 -29.94
CA LEU A 303 -20.25 -6.62 -29.04
C LEU A 303 -21.27 -5.60 -28.53
N VAL A 304 -22.55 -5.90 -28.74
CA VAL A 304 -23.68 -5.17 -28.14
C VAL A 304 -24.42 -6.15 -27.24
N VAL A 305 -24.57 -5.79 -25.97
CA VAL A 305 -25.35 -6.55 -24.99
C VAL A 305 -26.54 -5.69 -24.59
N GLU A 306 -27.74 -6.18 -24.84
CA GLU A 306 -28.97 -5.49 -24.46
C GLU A 306 -29.26 -5.60 -22.95
N GLU A 307 -30.02 -4.65 -22.43
CA GLU A 307 -30.44 -4.65 -21.01
C GLU A 307 -31.21 -5.91 -20.63
N SER A 308 -32.03 -6.44 -21.55
CA SER A 308 -32.77 -7.70 -21.43
C SER A 308 -31.85 -8.88 -21.13
N ALA A 309 -30.74 -9.00 -21.88
CA ALA A 309 -29.76 -10.06 -21.68
C ALA A 309 -29.06 -9.94 -20.31
N ILE A 310 -28.78 -8.72 -19.85
CA ILE A 310 -28.20 -8.51 -18.51
C ILE A 310 -29.21 -8.88 -17.42
N LEU A 311 -30.47 -8.49 -17.56
CA LEU A 311 -31.55 -8.88 -16.64
C LEU A 311 -31.69 -10.40 -16.55
N ASP A 312 -31.63 -11.10 -17.68
CA ASP A 312 -31.67 -12.56 -17.71
C ASP A 312 -30.48 -13.19 -16.98
N ILE A 313 -29.27 -12.63 -17.14
CA ILE A 313 -28.09 -13.06 -16.38
C ILE A 313 -28.31 -12.86 -14.88
N ILE A 314 -28.83 -11.70 -14.47
CA ILE A 314 -29.11 -11.40 -13.08
C ILE A 314 -30.09 -12.42 -12.48
N ARG A 315 -31.18 -12.76 -13.20
CA ARG A 315 -32.26 -13.63 -12.71
C ARG A 315 -31.96 -15.11 -12.76
N TYR A 316 -31.37 -15.59 -13.86
CA TYR A 316 -31.26 -17.02 -14.16
C TYR A 316 -29.84 -17.58 -13.98
N TYR A 317 -28.80 -16.74 -14.06
CA TYR A 317 -27.41 -17.19 -14.05
C TYR A 317 -26.63 -16.75 -12.79
N THR A 318 -27.19 -15.86 -11.97
CA THR A 318 -26.55 -15.39 -10.74
C THR A 318 -27.49 -15.49 -9.54
N ARG A 319 -26.93 -15.81 -8.37
CA ARG A 319 -27.64 -15.74 -7.08
C ARG A 319 -26.69 -15.20 -6.03
N GLU A 320 -26.60 -13.87 -5.96
CA GLU A 320 -25.69 -13.16 -5.06
C GLU A 320 -26.28 -11.81 -4.64
N ALA A 321 -25.74 -11.20 -3.58
CA ALA A 321 -26.11 -9.85 -3.16
C ALA A 321 -25.34 -8.75 -3.94
N GLY A 322 -24.10 -9.04 -4.33
CA GLY A 322 -23.25 -8.14 -5.11
C GLY A 322 -23.35 -8.37 -6.62
N VAL A 323 -22.27 -8.03 -7.34
CA VAL A 323 -22.16 -8.18 -8.79
C VAL A 323 -20.94 -9.00 -9.24
N ARG A 324 -20.36 -9.83 -8.35
CA ARG A 324 -19.12 -10.55 -8.65
C ARG A 324 -19.34 -11.67 -9.66
N ASN A 325 -20.39 -12.46 -9.50
CA ASN A 325 -20.78 -13.48 -10.49
C ASN A 325 -21.37 -12.84 -11.74
N LEU A 326 -22.11 -11.73 -11.62
CA LEU A 326 -22.57 -10.94 -12.77
C LEU A 326 -21.40 -10.50 -13.66
N GLU A 327 -20.34 -9.94 -13.08
CA GLU A 327 -19.11 -9.59 -13.82
C GLU A 327 -18.46 -10.83 -14.47
N ARG A 328 -18.47 -11.99 -13.80
CA ARG A 328 -17.93 -13.25 -14.35
C ARG A 328 -18.72 -13.74 -15.56
N GLU A 329 -20.05 -13.66 -15.54
CA GLU A 329 -20.89 -14.06 -16.67
C GLU A 329 -20.72 -13.09 -17.86
N ILE A 330 -20.69 -11.78 -17.62
CA ILE A 330 -20.38 -10.78 -18.65
C ILE A 330 -19.00 -11.05 -19.28
N SER A 331 -18.00 -11.37 -18.45
CA SER A 331 -16.65 -11.74 -18.90
C SER A 331 -16.67 -12.99 -19.79
N LYS A 332 -17.50 -14.00 -19.47
CA LYS A 332 -17.64 -15.20 -20.31
C LYS A 332 -18.27 -14.88 -21.66
N ILE A 333 -19.27 -14.00 -21.70
CA ILE A 333 -19.90 -13.55 -22.96
C ILE A 333 -18.87 -12.84 -23.83
N CYS A 334 -18.11 -11.89 -23.26
CA CYS A 334 -17.05 -11.18 -23.98
C CYS A 334 -16.02 -12.16 -24.58
N ARG A 335 -15.53 -13.13 -23.79
CA ARG A 335 -14.60 -14.15 -24.30
C ARG A 335 -15.19 -15.03 -25.41
N LYS A 336 -16.47 -15.39 -25.30
CA LYS A 336 -17.15 -16.17 -26.35
C LYS A 336 -17.33 -15.36 -27.63
N ALA A 337 -17.64 -14.06 -27.52
CA ALA A 337 -17.74 -13.16 -28.66
C ALA A 337 -16.41 -13.06 -29.41
N VAL A 338 -15.29 -12.87 -28.69
CA VAL A 338 -13.94 -12.85 -29.29
C VAL A 338 -13.63 -14.15 -30.03
N LYS A 339 -14.02 -15.30 -29.49
CA LYS A 339 -13.78 -16.61 -30.14
C LYS A 339 -14.53 -16.78 -31.47
N ILE A 340 -15.65 -16.07 -31.65
CA ILE A 340 -16.48 -16.18 -32.86
C ILE A 340 -15.87 -15.38 -34.02
N TYR A 341 -15.06 -14.36 -33.71
CA TYR A 341 -14.27 -13.60 -34.68
C TYR A 341 -12.91 -14.27 -34.95
#